data_AF-A0A1G3Q1D2-F1
#
_entry.id   AF-A0A1G3Q1D2-F1
#
_cell.length_a   1.000
_cell.length_b   1.000
_cell.length_c   1.000
_cell.angle_alpha   90.00
_cell.angle_beta   90.00
_cell.angle_gamma   90.00
#
_symmetry.space_group_name_H-M   'P 1'
#
loop_
_entity.id
_entity.type
_entity.pdbx_description
1 polymer ?
#
loop_
_entity_poly.entity_id
_entity_poly.type
_entity_poly.pdbx_seq_one_letter_code
_entity_poly.pdbx_strand_id
1 'polypeptide(L)'
;MKSVNIAAVMLILTVSAVFGVTLKTNSIYHPDNKKNCILGWNPDSGFFARVLNISDMSFIMLDAYGRMYGPFGSNTQVVISPVCSGYAYTKTANGMDTIFIDGIEFNSYEKVKFLQFLPDSTEQVFVFHENGKEYVYFKGMAIGGFNNITGLALAGDSKSYGLIYRNNRSYFIHTGYTNAGPYLNCKELKLSYAGGSRVFLAKTTNMTYPCASKDAETSISADGSMTGISYLKEYFYYVRVCDTEYGPYEFASVPVFGDAPGEFAFCYVDHGQSYIRTGERVIGPYDFAYNFAFLPGTPSFAYITQSGGNYFIRLGENEVLGPYRYADIRVIGGKLYLLIGANGSFYFCEME
;
A
#
# COMPACT_ATOMS: atom_id res chain seq x y z
N MET A 1 26.71 28.99 9.94
CA MET A 1 26.44 27.73 10.67
C MET A 1 25.02 27.81 11.20
N LYS A 2 24.07 27.13 10.54
CA LYS A 2 22.69 27.06 11.06
C LYS A 2 22.73 26.19 12.32
N SER A 3 22.26 26.73 13.44
CA SER A 3 22.03 25.98 14.65
C SER A 3 21.05 24.85 14.34
N VAL A 4 21.56 23.62 14.27
CA VAL A 4 20.72 22.43 14.40
C VAL A 4 20.03 22.59 15.75
N ASN A 5 18.70 22.56 15.76
CA ASN A 5 17.94 22.79 16.98
C ASN A 5 18.11 21.56 17.89
N ILE A 6 19.16 21.58 18.70
CA ILE A 6 19.61 20.48 19.59
C ILE A 6 18.46 19.98 20.49
N ALA A 7 17.51 20.86 20.82
CA ALA A 7 16.32 20.51 21.59
C ALA A 7 15.36 19.53 20.87
N ALA A 8 15.23 19.61 19.53
CA ALA A 8 14.35 18.73 18.76
C ALA A 8 14.97 17.34 18.53
N VAL A 9 16.29 17.27 18.36
CA VAL A 9 17.04 16.00 18.30
C VAL A 9 17.05 15.33 19.68
N MET A 10 17.20 16.11 20.76
CA MET A 10 17.06 15.60 22.13
C MET A 10 15.65 15.09 22.43
N LEU A 11 14.58 15.71 21.92
CA LEU A 11 13.21 15.24 22.15
C LEU A 11 12.92 13.88 21.50
N ILE A 12 13.58 13.55 20.38
CA ILE A 12 13.43 12.23 19.73
C ILE A 12 14.33 11.18 20.39
N LEU A 13 15.52 11.58 20.88
CA LEU A 13 16.42 10.69 21.64
C LEU A 13 15.97 10.42 23.09
N THR A 14 15.04 11.19 23.65
CA THR A 14 14.55 10.99 25.04
C THR A 14 13.24 10.21 25.16
N VAL A 15 12.66 9.71 24.06
CA VAL A 15 11.44 8.86 24.12
C VAL A 15 11.75 7.39 24.44
N SER A 16 13.02 6.96 24.40
CA SER A 16 13.36 5.53 24.41
C SER A 16 13.84 4.93 25.75
N ALA A 17 13.71 5.61 26.89
CA ALA A 17 14.26 5.10 28.15
C ALA A 17 13.24 4.53 29.14
N VAL A 18 11.93 4.61 28.88
CA VAL A 18 10.93 4.22 29.90
C VAL A 18 10.26 2.87 29.60
N PHE A 19 10.25 2.38 28.35
CA PHE A 19 9.50 1.16 27.99
C PHE A 19 10.22 0.21 27.01
N GLY A 20 11.50 0.45 26.70
CA GLY A 20 12.31 -0.48 25.88
C GLY A 20 12.20 -0.30 24.36
N VAL A 21 11.41 0.66 23.87
CA VAL A 21 11.32 1.02 22.44
C VAL A 21 12.38 2.05 22.09
N THR A 22 13.31 1.74 21.17
CA THR A 22 14.31 2.71 20.71
C THR A 22 13.93 3.28 19.34
N LEU A 23 13.69 4.59 19.29
CA LEU A 23 13.48 5.30 18.03
C LEU A 23 14.80 5.86 17.51
N LYS A 24 15.22 5.39 16.35
CA LYS A 24 16.37 5.92 15.64
C LYS A 24 15.90 6.82 14.52
N THR A 25 16.24 8.11 14.63
CA THR A 25 16.00 9.05 13.52
C THR A 25 16.98 8.75 12.40
N ASN A 26 16.47 8.28 11.27
CA ASN A 26 17.27 8.02 10.09
C ASN A 26 17.51 9.31 9.29
N SER A 27 16.46 10.13 9.13
CA SER A 27 16.54 11.37 8.37
C SER A 27 15.46 12.38 8.75
N ILE A 28 15.66 13.63 8.33
CA ILE A 28 14.78 14.76 8.60
C ILE A 28 14.52 15.50 7.29
N TYR A 29 13.26 15.77 6.99
CA TYR A 29 12.84 16.58 5.85
C TYR A 29 12.17 17.87 6.33
N HIS A 30 12.67 19.00 5.81
CA HIS A 30 12.11 20.33 6.07
C HIS A 30 11.37 20.82 4.82
N PRO A 31 10.03 20.74 4.78
CA PRO A 31 9.28 21.27 3.64
C PRO A 31 9.47 22.77 3.52
N ASP A 32 9.65 23.27 2.30
CA ASP A 32 9.51 24.70 2.02
C ASP A 32 8.01 25.05 2.06
N ASN A 33 7.59 25.65 3.17
CA ASN A 33 6.20 25.92 3.56
C ASN A 33 5.38 26.77 2.57
N LYS A 34 5.95 27.22 1.45
CA LYS A 34 5.26 28.06 0.45
C LYS A 34 4.94 27.36 -0.87
N LYS A 35 5.44 26.15 -1.13
CA LYS A 35 5.29 25.49 -2.45
C LYS A 35 4.98 24.00 -2.43
N ASN A 36 5.08 23.35 -1.27
CA ASN A 36 5.05 21.89 -1.22
C ASN A 36 3.85 21.36 -0.42
N CYS A 37 3.13 20.39 -1.01
CA CYS A 37 2.17 19.54 -0.31
C CYS A 37 2.74 18.14 -0.16
N ILE A 38 2.65 17.56 1.02
CA ILE A 38 2.93 16.14 1.22
C ILE A 38 1.64 15.37 1.00
N LEU A 39 1.67 14.52 -0.01
CA LEU A 39 0.64 13.54 -0.30
C LEU A 39 1.21 12.17 0.12
N GLY A 40 0.66 11.55 1.18
CA GLY A 40 0.63 10.08 1.24
C GLY A 40 -0.27 9.59 0.10
N TRP A 41 -0.19 8.39 -0.47
CA TRP A 41 0.23 7.07 -0.03
C TRP A 41 0.18 6.18 -1.31
N ASN A 42 0.96 5.09 -1.40
CA ASN A 42 0.70 3.99 -2.35
C ASN A 42 1.06 2.67 -1.64
N PRO A 43 0.11 1.75 -1.41
CA PRO A 43 0.34 0.52 -0.65
C PRO A 43 1.34 -0.44 -1.31
N ASP A 44 1.52 -0.35 -2.64
CA ASP A 44 2.27 -1.34 -3.42
C ASP A 44 3.74 -0.94 -3.68
N SER A 45 4.24 0.08 -2.99
CA SER A 45 5.59 0.62 -3.21
C SER A 45 6.25 1.07 -1.90
N GLY A 46 7.58 0.95 -1.81
CA GLY A 46 8.35 1.20 -0.58
C GLY A 46 8.45 2.67 -0.12
N PHE A 47 7.58 3.57 -0.58
CA PHE A 47 7.70 5.00 -0.28
C PHE A 47 6.71 5.47 0.78
N PHE A 48 7.16 6.45 1.57
CA PHE A 48 6.41 7.03 2.68
C PHE A 48 5.66 8.30 2.27
N ALA A 49 6.24 9.13 1.40
CA ALA A 49 5.64 10.39 1.02
C ALA A 49 5.94 10.77 -0.43
N ARG A 50 4.94 11.33 -1.10
CA ARG A 50 5.11 12.09 -2.34
C ARG A 50 5.01 13.57 -1.98
N VAL A 51 6.06 14.35 -2.24
CA VAL A 51 6.03 15.79 -2.02
C VAL A 51 5.77 16.48 -3.35
N LEU A 52 4.59 17.03 -3.52
CA LEU A 52 4.16 17.77 -4.70
C LEU A 52 4.60 19.23 -4.57
N ASN A 53 5.37 19.71 -5.54
CA ASN A 53 5.59 21.13 -5.77
C ASN A 53 4.40 21.68 -6.59
N ILE A 54 3.60 22.54 -5.95
CA ILE A 54 2.38 23.09 -6.54
C ILE A 54 2.70 24.13 -7.64
N SER A 55 3.88 24.75 -7.59
CA SER A 55 4.22 25.84 -8.52
C SER A 55 4.49 25.38 -9.95
N ASP A 56 5.02 24.16 -10.11
CA ASP A 56 5.33 23.56 -11.41
C ASP A 56 4.69 22.18 -11.61
N MET A 57 3.85 21.75 -10.66
CA MET A 57 3.20 20.43 -10.63
C MET A 57 4.18 19.26 -10.69
N SER A 58 5.46 19.48 -10.34
CA SER A 58 6.44 18.42 -10.18
C SER A 58 6.32 17.76 -8.81
N PHE A 59 6.90 16.59 -8.64
CA PHE A 59 6.93 15.94 -7.33
C PHE A 59 8.25 15.22 -7.08
N ILE A 60 8.61 15.09 -5.81
CA ILE A 60 9.64 14.15 -5.35
C ILE A 60 8.99 13.01 -4.57
N MET A 61 9.67 11.88 -4.52
CA MET A 61 9.28 10.76 -3.66
C MET A 61 10.30 10.59 -2.53
N LEU A 62 9.81 10.25 -1.35
CA LEU A 62 10.60 9.98 -0.16
C LEU A 62 10.41 8.52 0.25
N ASP A 63 11.51 7.78 0.35
CA ASP A 63 11.49 6.41 0.88
C ASP A 63 11.48 6.37 2.42
N ALA A 64 11.52 5.16 2.99
CA ALA A 64 11.58 4.92 4.43
C ALA A 64 12.81 5.46 5.15
N TYR A 65 13.87 5.75 4.39
CA TYR A 65 15.11 6.31 4.89
C TYR A 65 15.19 7.83 4.62
N GLY A 66 14.14 8.42 4.04
CA GLY A 66 14.06 9.82 3.62
C GLY A 66 14.98 10.18 2.45
N ARG A 67 15.41 9.20 1.65
CA ARG A 67 16.06 9.47 0.36
C ARG A 67 15.05 10.07 -0.61
N MET A 68 15.51 11.07 -1.35
CA MET A 68 14.69 11.82 -2.32
C MET A 68 14.91 11.28 -3.73
N TYR A 69 13.82 11.08 -4.46
CA TYR A 69 13.82 10.71 -5.87
C TYR A 69 13.08 11.77 -6.68
N GLY A 70 13.64 12.19 -7.81
CA GLY A 70 13.07 13.23 -8.69
C GLY A 70 13.88 14.54 -8.70
N PRO A 71 13.26 15.67 -9.09
CA PRO A 71 11.83 15.87 -9.33
C PRO A 71 11.32 15.17 -10.60
N PHE A 72 10.06 14.76 -10.55
CA PHE A 72 9.31 14.12 -11.63
C PHE A 72 8.13 15.01 -12.07
N GLY A 73 7.73 14.93 -13.34
CA GLY A 73 6.54 15.65 -13.82
C GLY A 73 5.24 14.97 -13.36
N SER A 74 4.14 15.71 -13.27
CA SER A 74 2.85 15.21 -12.74
C SER A 74 2.34 13.89 -13.35
N ASN A 75 2.68 13.63 -14.62
CA ASN A 75 2.25 12.44 -15.38
C ASN A 75 3.27 11.29 -15.37
N THR A 76 4.39 11.42 -14.66
CA THR A 76 5.41 10.38 -14.56
C THR A 76 4.91 9.24 -13.66
N GLN A 77 4.85 8.01 -14.18
CA GLN A 77 4.72 6.83 -13.33
C GLN A 77 6.08 6.56 -12.68
N VAL A 78 6.11 6.49 -11.35
CA VAL A 78 7.33 6.24 -10.58
C VAL A 78 7.03 5.19 -9.52
N VAL A 79 7.96 4.26 -9.33
CA VAL A 79 7.91 3.25 -8.27
C VAL A 79 9.25 3.14 -7.57
N ILE A 80 9.20 2.95 -6.26
CA ILE A 80 10.37 2.66 -5.42
C ILE A 80 10.25 1.21 -4.97
N SER A 81 11.35 0.48 -5.02
CA SER A 81 11.37 -0.93 -4.63
C SER A 81 10.95 -1.10 -3.16
N PRO A 82 10.27 -2.19 -2.77
CA PRO A 82 9.79 -2.42 -1.41
C PRO A 82 10.84 -2.26 -0.31
N VAL A 83 12.08 -2.69 -0.55
CA VAL A 83 13.21 -2.52 0.39
C VAL A 83 14.00 -1.23 0.16
N CYS A 84 13.47 -0.34 -0.67
CA CYS A 84 14.05 0.94 -1.07
C CYS A 84 15.44 0.80 -1.74
N SER A 85 15.83 -0.35 -2.26
CA SER A 85 17.13 -0.56 -2.92
C SER A 85 17.29 0.23 -4.23
N GLY A 86 16.20 0.55 -4.92
CA GLY A 86 16.20 1.22 -6.21
C GLY A 86 14.83 1.78 -6.58
N TYR A 87 14.75 2.41 -7.76
CA TYR A 87 13.52 3.00 -8.28
C TYR A 87 13.44 2.87 -9.80
N ALA A 88 12.22 2.95 -10.32
CA ALA A 88 11.95 2.96 -11.75
C ALA A 88 10.91 4.02 -12.10
N TYR A 89 11.02 4.60 -13.29
CA TYR A 89 10.05 5.58 -13.77
C TYR A 89 9.88 5.57 -15.28
N THR A 90 8.78 6.14 -15.77
CA THR A 90 8.52 6.28 -17.21
C THR A 90 8.68 7.73 -17.69
N LYS A 91 9.18 7.90 -18.91
CA LYS A 91 9.10 9.17 -19.65
C LYS A 91 8.41 8.93 -20.98
N THR A 92 7.40 9.73 -21.28
CA THR A 92 6.68 9.66 -22.55
C THR A 92 7.22 10.69 -23.53
N ALA A 93 7.66 10.24 -24.71
CA ALA A 93 8.10 11.09 -25.80
C ALA A 93 7.74 10.47 -27.15
N ASN A 94 7.26 11.28 -28.10
CA ASN A 94 6.89 10.83 -29.46
C ASN A 94 5.93 9.63 -29.48
N GLY A 95 5.02 9.53 -28.50
CA GLY A 95 4.06 8.43 -28.40
C GLY A 95 4.64 7.11 -27.85
N MET A 96 5.87 7.13 -27.33
CA MET A 96 6.53 5.98 -26.70
C MET A 96 6.76 6.28 -25.21
N ASP A 97 6.62 5.25 -24.38
CA ASP A 97 6.98 5.25 -22.97
C ASP A 97 8.34 4.57 -22.79
N THR A 98 9.35 5.33 -22.38
CA THR A 98 10.69 4.83 -22.03
C THR A 98 10.77 4.57 -20.53
N ILE A 99 11.17 3.36 -20.15
CA ILE A 99 11.40 2.97 -18.75
C ILE A 99 12.85 3.30 -18.38
N PHE A 100 13.04 3.93 -17.22
CA PHE A 100 14.33 4.15 -16.60
C PHE A 100 14.39 3.39 -15.28
N ILE A 101 15.50 2.70 -15.02
CA ILE A 101 15.80 2.01 -13.77
C ILE A 101 17.03 2.69 -13.16
N ASP A 102 16.88 3.25 -11.97
CA ASP A 102 17.92 4.02 -11.28
C ASP A 102 18.55 5.12 -12.16
N GLY A 103 17.74 5.71 -13.06
CA GLY A 103 18.16 6.76 -13.99
C GLY A 103 18.81 6.24 -15.29
N ILE A 104 19.04 4.94 -15.42
CA ILE A 104 19.56 4.30 -16.62
C ILE A 104 18.38 3.90 -17.51
N GLU A 105 18.46 4.22 -18.81
CA GLU A 105 17.46 3.81 -19.79
C GLU A 105 17.44 2.28 -19.91
N PHE A 106 16.27 1.67 -19.73
CA PHE A 106 16.07 0.24 -19.83
C PHE A 106 15.57 -0.16 -21.22
N ASN A 107 14.39 0.31 -21.60
CA ASN A 107 13.81 0.09 -22.93
C ASN A 107 12.62 1.03 -23.19
N SER A 108 12.16 1.12 -24.43
CA SER A 108 11.01 1.92 -24.87
C SER A 108 9.91 1.07 -25.49
N TYR A 109 8.64 1.39 -25.17
CA TYR A 109 7.46 0.67 -25.67
C TYR A 109 6.36 1.65 -26.10
N GLU A 110 5.38 1.22 -26.88
CA GLU A 110 4.26 2.10 -27.32
C GLU A 110 3.48 2.64 -26.13
N LYS A 111 3.34 1.83 -25.07
CA LYS A 111 2.74 2.24 -23.79
C LYS A 111 3.22 1.33 -22.68
N VAL A 112 3.43 1.88 -21.49
CA VAL A 112 3.73 1.14 -20.26
C VAL A 112 2.63 1.38 -19.23
N LYS A 113 2.25 0.33 -18.50
CA LYS A 113 1.34 0.41 -17.35
C LYS A 113 1.72 -0.61 -16.29
N PHE A 114 1.17 -0.44 -15.07
CA PHE A 114 1.42 -1.34 -13.95
C PHE A 114 2.92 -1.58 -13.66
N LEU A 115 3.79 -0.60 -13.93
CA LEU A 115 5.18 -0.64 -13.50
C LEU A 115 5.24 -0.71 -11.98
N GLN A 116 5.92 -1.73 -11.46
CA GLN A 116 6.17 -1.99 -10.04
C GLN A 116 7.42 -2.86 -9.88
N PHE A 117 7.95 -2.96 -8.66
CA PHE A 117 9.01 -3.92 -8.35
C PHE A 117 8.40 -5.25 -7.87
N LEU A 118 9.14 -6.34 -8.05
CA LEU A 118 8.89 -7.58 -7.31
C LEU A 118 8.97 -7.32 -5.80
N PRO A 119 8.23 -8.07 -4.97
CA PRO A 119 8.29 -7.93 -3.51
C PRO A 119 9.70 -8.04 -2.91
N ASP A 120 10.56 -8.90 -3.48
CA ASP A 120 11.98 -9.03 -3.10
C ASP A 120 12.88 -7.90 -3.61
N SER A 121 12.33 -6.94 -4.35
CA SER A 121 13.02 -5.78 -4.92
C SER A 121 14.10 -6.09 -5.96
N THR A 122 14.16 -7.33 -6.47
CA THR A 122 15.23 -7.76 -7.39
C THR A 122 15.03 -7.29 -8.82
N GLU A 123 13.78 -7.25 -9.28
CA GLU A 123 13.43 -6.89 -10.66
C GLU A 123 12.12 -6.08 -10.71
N GLN A 124 11.88 -5.44 -11.85
CA GLN A 124 10.64 -4.74 -12.16
C GLN A 124 9.69 -5.64 -12.94
N VAL A 125 8.40 -5.48 -12.66
CA VAL A 125 7.31 -6.05 -13.45
C VAL A 125 6.53 -4.89 -14.02
N PHE A 126 6.20 -4.99 -15.29
CA PHE A 126 5.36 -4.01 -15.96
C PHE A 126 4.59 -4.66 -17.09
N VAL A 127 3.52 -3.99 -17.51
CA VAL A 127 2.79 -4.34 -18.72
C VAL A 127 3.13 -3.34 -19.80
N PHE A 128 3.48 -3.83 -20.98
CA PHE A 128 3.77 -3.01 -22.13
C PHE A 128 2.86 -3.35 -23.32
N HIS A 129 2.63 -2.35 -24.16
CA HIS A 129 1.90 -2.48 -25.41
C HIS A 129 2.88 -2.51 -26.59
N GLU A 130 2.65 -3.46 -27.50
CA GLU A 130 3.43 -3.62 -28.72
C GLU A 130 2.58 -4.32 -29.78
N ASN A 131 2.57 -3.80 -31.01
CA ASN A 131 1.86 -4.39 -32.16
C ASN A 131 0.36 -4.66 -31.88
N GLY A 132 -0.31 -3.76 -31.17
CA GLY A 132 -1.74 -3.89 -30.87
C GLY A 132 -2.08 -4.93 -29.80
N LYS A 133 -1.08 -5.48 -29.09
CA LYS A 133 -1.24 -6.45 -28.01
C LYS A 133 -0.53 -5.99 -26.74
N GLU A 134 -0.92 -6.58 -25.62
CA GLU A 134 -0.28 -6.32 -24.34
C GLU A 134 0.44 -7.55 -23.81
N TYR A 135 1.59 -7.28 -23.20
CA TYR A 135 2.53 -8.25 -22.68
C TYR A 135 2.96 -7.84 -21.27
N VAL A 136 3.20 -8.82 -20.42
CA VAL A 136 3.78 -8.62 -19.10
C VAL A 136 5.27 -8.90 -19.21
N TYR A 137 6.11 -7.96 -18.83
CA TYR A 137 7.51 -8.23 -18.56
C TYR A 137 7.64 -8.75 -17.13
N PHE A 138 8.10 -10.00 -16.97
CA PHE A 138 8.28 -10.66 -15.69
C PHE A 138 9.53 -11.52 -15.72
N LYS A 139 10.51 -11.26 -14.85
CA LYS A 139 11.76 -12.03 -14.74
C LYS A 139 12.53 -12.19 -16.05
N GLY A 140 12.79 -11.09 -16.75
CA GLY A 140 13.48 -11.11 -18.03
C GLY A 140 12.66 -11.63 -19.22
N MET A 141 11.40 -12.04 -19.00
CA MET A 141 10.56 -12.62 -20.04
C MET A 141 9.37 -11.73 -20.38
N ALA A 142 9.11 -11.55 -21.67
CA ALA A 142 7.85 -11.02 -22.16
C ALA A 142 6.82 -12.15 -22.27
N ILE A 143 5.75 -12.08 -21.47
CA ILE A 143 4.68 -13.08 -21.42
C ILE A 143 3.40 -12.41 -21.88
N GLY A 144 2.81 -12.87 -22.99
CA GLY A 144 1.50 -12.36 -23.37
C GLY A 144 1.09 -12.57 -24.82
N GLY A 145 0.55 -11.49 -25.41
CA GLY A 145 -0.34 -11.53 -26.57
C GLY A 145 -1.81 -11.25 -26.19
N PHE A 146 -2.04 -10.57 -25.06
CA PHE A 146 -3.36 -10.28 -24.54
C PHE A 146 -4.00 -9.08 -25.25
N ASN A 147 -5.33 -9.05 -25.30
CA ASN A 147 -6.06 -7.91 -25.90
C ASN A 147 -6.06 -6.69 -24.98
N ASN A 148 -6.33 -6.89 -23.69
CA ASN A 148 -6.40 -5.79 -22.72
C ASN A 148 -6.27 -6.31 -21.27
N ILE A 149 -5.09 -6.21 -20.69
CA ILE A 149 -4.82 -6.43 -19.26
C ILE A 149 -5.43 -5.28 -18.46
N THR A 150 -6.23 -5.59 -17.46
CA THR A 150 -6.95 -4.64 -16.61
C THR A 150 -6.53 -4.69 -15.14
N GLY A 151 -5.77 -5.72 -14.75
CA GLY A 151 -5.17 -5.82 -13.44
C GLY A 151 -3.93 -6.71 -13.47
N LEU A 152 -2.98 -6.41 -12.59
CA LEU A 152 -1.75 -7.17 -12.34
C LEU A 152 -1.62 -7.33 -10.82
N ALA A 153 -1.31 -8.54 -10.36
CA ALA A 153 -1.06 -8.87 -8.97
C ALA A 153 0.26 -9.64 -8.87
N LEU A 154 1.06 -9.33 -7.85
CA LEU A 154 2.29 -10.06 -7.54
C LEU A 154 2.13 -10.79 -6.22
N ALA A 155 2.60 -12.03 -6.17
CA ALA A 155 2.71 -12.76 -4.92
C ALA A 155 4.01 -12.37 -4.20
N GLY A 156 3.99 -12.43 -2.86
CA GLY A 156 5.14 -12.10 -2.01
C GLY A 156 6.40 -12.95 -2.27
N ASP A 157 6.24 -14.16 -2.77
CA ASP A 157 7.31 -15.08 -3.18
C ASP A 157 8.17 -14.55 -4.34
N SER A 158 7.74 -13.45 -4.96
CA SER A 158 8.39 -12.84 -6.12
C SER A 158 8.54 -13.79 -7.31
N LYS A 159 7.80 -14.89 -7.35
CA LYS A 159 7.84 -15.93 -8.40
C LYS A 159 6.50 -16.08 -9.09
N SER A 160 5.42 -15.73 -8.41
CA SER A 160 4.07 -15.88 -8.90
C SER A 160 3.45 -14.51 -9.23
N TYR A 161 2.68 -14.47 -10.31
CA TYR A 161 1.92 -13.29 -10.71
C TYR A 161 0.54 -13.70 -11.18
N GLY A 162 -0.37 -12.72 -11.20
CA GLY A 162 -1.74 -12.86 -11.63
C GLY A 162 -2.14 -11.70 -12.52
N LEU A 163 -2.91 -11.97 -13.57
CA LEU A 163 -3.44 -10.98 -14.49
C LEU A 163 -4.95 -11.09 -14.53
N ILE A 164 -5.61 -9.95 -14.61
CA ILE A 164 -6.96 -9.87 -15.16
C ILE A 164 -6.83 -9.33 -16.57
N TYR A 165 -7.34 -10.03 -17.57
CA TYR A 165 -7.39 -9.52 -18.93
C TYR A 165 -8.77 -9.69 -19.54
N ARG A 166 -9.09 -8.78 -20.45
CA ARG A 166 -10.35 -8.74 -21.17
C ARG A 166 -10.13 -9.21 -22.59
N ASN A 167 -10.98 -10.12 -23.04
CA ASN A 167 -11.10 -10.52 -24.43
C ASN A 167 -12.56 -10.31 -24.86
N ASN A 168 -12.78 -9.43 -25.85
CA ASN A 168 -14.10 -8.97 -26.26
C ASN A 168 -14.91 -8.36 -25.10
N ARG A 169 -16.00 -9.01 -24.68
CA ARG A 169 -16.88 -8.57 -23.58
C ARG A 169 -16.69 -9.38 -22.30
N SER A 170 -15.70 -10.27 -22.27
CA SER A 170 -15.47 -11.18 -21.15
C SER A 170 -14.11 -10.93 -20.51
N TYR A 171 -14.09 -11.08 -19.19
CA TYR A 171 -12.89 -11.00 -18.37
C TYR A 171 -12.39 -12.40 -18.03
N PHE A 172 -11.08 -12.53 -17.94
CA PHE A 172 -10.36 -13.75 -17.65
C PHE A 172 -9.25 -13.45 -16.66
N ILE A 173 -8.87 -14.48 -15.91
CA ILE A 173 -7.75 -14.43 -14.97
C ILE A 173 -6.68 -15.39 -15.45
N HIS A 174 -5.43 -14.96 -15.42
CA HIS A 174 -4.25 -15.79 -15.71
C HIS A 174 -3.30 -15.74 -14.52
N THR A 175 -2.93 -16.87 -13.92
CA THR A 175 -1.99 -16.91 -12.77
C THR A 175 -0.75 -17.77 -13.03
N GLY A 176 -0.23 -17.76 -14.26
CA GLY A 176 0.89 -18.60 -14.71
C GLY A 176 0.54 -20.08 -14.92
N TYR A 177 -0.24 -20.68 -14.01
CA TYR A 177 -0.60 -22.10 -14.02
C TYR A 177 -2.04 -22.39 -14.43
N THR A 178 -2.94 -21.40 -14.29
CA THR A 178 -4.37 -21.59 -14.56
C THR A 178 -4.98 -20.37 -15.23
N ASN A 179 -5.94 -20.63 -16.12
CA ASN A 179 -6.84 -19.63 -16.67
C ASN A 179 -8.24 -19.82 -16.08
N ALA A 180 -8.90 -18.74 -15.67
CA ALA A 180 -10.29 -18.76 -15.20
C ALA A 180 -11.15 -17.74 -15.95
N GLY A 181 -12.45 -18.00 -16.04
CA GLY A 181 -13.42 -17.23 -16.82
C GLY A 181 -14.18 -18.11 -17.82
N PRO A 182 -15.05 -17.53 -18.66
CA PRO A 182 -15.30 -16.10 -18.81
C PRO A 182 -16.14 -15.50 -17.67
N TYR A 183 -15.80 -14.28 -17.27
CA TYR A 183 -16.59 -13.46 -16.37
C TYR A 183 -17.18 -12.25 -17.10
N LEU A 184 -18.33 -11.75 -16.66
CA LEU A 184 -18.91 -10.50 -17.16
C LEU A 184 -18.11 -9.28 -16.69
N ASN A 185 -17.52 -9.37 -15.50
CA ASN A 185 -16.63 -8.38 -14.92
C ASN A 185 -15.65 -9.06 -13.96
N CYS A 186 -14.44 -8.54 -13.82
CA CYS A 186 -13.44 -9.02 -12.86
C CYS A 186 -12.56 -7.86 -12.37
N LYS A 187 -12.32 -7.77 -11.06
CA LYS A 187 -11.43 -6.76 -10.43
C LYS A 187 -10.80 -7.30 -9.13
N GLU A 188 -9.94 -6.50 -8.50
CA GLU A 188 -9.35 -6.79 -7.17
C GLU A 188 -8.64 -8.15 -7.06
N LEU A 189 -7.86 -8.55 -8.09
CA LEU A 189 -7.07 -9.77 -7.99
C LEU A 189 -5.94 -9.57 -6.98
N LYS A 190 -5.87 -10.44 -5.96
CA LYS A 190 -4.76 -10.54 -5.01
C LYS A 190 -4.32 -11.99 -4.86
N LEU A 191 -3.04 -12.19 -4.60
CA LEU A 191 -2.43 -13.49 -4.39
C LEU A 191 -1.95 -13.61 -2.94
N SER A 192 -1.95 -14.84 -2.40
CA SER A 192 -1.25 -15.11 -1.14
C SER A 192 0.26 -14.96 -1.33
N TYR A 193 1.02 -14.94 -0.23
CA TYR A 193 2.47 -14.73 -0.29
C TYR A 193 3.15 -15.76 -1.18
N ALA A 194 2.83 -17.05 -1.02
CA ALA A 194 3.38 -18.13 -1.85
C ALA A 194 2.74 -18.26 -3.25
N GLY A 195 1.80 -17.38 -3.61
CA GLY A 195 1.11 -17.38 -4.91
C GLY A 195 0.13 -18.53 -5.17
N GLY A 196 0.07 -19.53 -4.28
CA GLY A 196 -0.80 -20.71 -4.42
C GLY A 196 -2.29 -20.41 -4.26
N SER A 197 -2.64 -19.40 -3.47
CA SER A 197 -4.02 -18.97 -3.23
C SER A 197 -4.27 -17.60 -3.85
N ARG A 198 -5.53 -17.31 -4.19
CA ARG A 198 -5.94 -16.08 -4.85
C ARG A 198 -7.35 -15.68 -4.46
N VAL A 199 -7.58 -14.38 -4.38
CA VAL A 199 -8.91 -13.78 -4.22
C VAL A 199 -9.12 -12.78 -5.34
N PHE A 200 -10.34 -12.69 -5.84
CA PHE A 200 -10.74 -11.70 -6.83
C PHE A 200 -12.25 -11.51 -6.78
N LEU A 201 -12.71 -10.37 -7.28
CA LEU A 201 -14.13 -10.10 -7.45
C LEU A 201 -14.52 -10.39 -8.89
N ALA A 202 -15.48 -11.27 -9.10
CA ALA A 202 -15.99 -11.59 -10.43
C ALA A 202 -17.52 -11.57 -10.49
N LYS A 203 -18.06 -11.15 -11.63
CA LYS A 203 -19.49 -11.26 -11.96
C LYS A 203 -19.71 -12.41 -12.92
N THR A 204 -20.53 -13.38 -12.54
CA THR A 204 -20.97 -14.48 -13.40
C THR A 204 -22.40 -14.25 -13.92
N THR A 205 -22.86 -15.05 -14.88
CA THR A 205 -24.20 -14.95 -15.47
C THR A 205 -25.32 -15.33 -14.50
N ASN A 206 -25.01 -16.11 -13.45
CA ASN A 206 -26.00 -16.68 -12.53
C ASN A 206 -26.10 -15.92 -11.20
N MET A 207 -25.41 -14.78 -11.08
CA MET A 207 -25.46 -13.95 -9.87
C MET A 207 -26.59 -12.93 -9.96
N THR A 208 -27.57 -13.04 -9.07
CA THR A 208 -28.66 -12.07 -8.85
C THR A 208 -28.27 -10.93 -7.93
N TYR A 209 -27.22 -11.08 -7.12
CA TYR A 209 -26.66 -10.02 -6.31
C TYR A 209 -25.68 -9.17 -7.14
N PRO A 210 -25.68 -7.83 -6.98
CA PRO A 210 -24.63 -7.02 -7.56
C PRO A 210 -23.29 -7.56 -7.04
N CYS A 211 -22.46 -8.06 -7.96
CA CYS A 211 -21.05 -8.25 -7.66
C CYS A 211 -20.56 -6.98 -6.95
N ALA A 212 -19.83 -7.20 -5.86
CA ALA A 212 -19.45 -6.23 -4.85
C ALA A 212 -19.28 -4.82 -5.42
N SER A 213 -19.87 -3.83 -4.73
CA SER A 213 -19.96 -2.42 -5.12
C SER A 213 -18.68 -1.89 -5.78
N LYS A 214 -18.78 -0.76 -6.50
CA LYS A 214 -17.59 -0.11 -7.06
C LYS A 214 -16.45 0.00 -6.02
N ASP A 215 -16.83 0.20 -4.77
CA ASP A 215 -15.97 0.41 -3.60
C ASP A 215 -15.58 -0.87 -2.85
N ALA A 216 -15.90 -2.04 -3.40
CA ALA A 216 -15.51 -3.30 -2.78
C ALA A 216 -14.03 -3.61 -2.99
N GLU A 217 -13.38 -4.02 -1.91
CA GLU A 217 -11.95 -4.32 -1.81
C GLU A 217 -11.77 -5.70 -1.18
N THR A 218 -10.78 -6.47 -1.66
CA THR A 218 -10.48 -7.81 -1.12
C THR A 218 -9.12 -7.86 -0.44
N SER A 219 -8.92 -8.85 0.41
CA SER A 219 -7.63 -9.18 1.02
C SER A 219 -7.49 -10.69 1.19
N ILE A 220 -6.24 -11.15 1.36
CA ILE A 220 -5.90 -12.56 1.57
C ILE A 220 -4.71 -12.63 2.52
N SER A 221 -4.70 -13.60 3.44
CA SER A 221 -3.59 -13.81 4.36
C SER A 221 -2.34 -14.32 3.62
N ALA A 222 -1.17 -14.15 4.22
CA ALA A 222 0.11 -14.56 3.62
C ALA A 222 0.15 -16.06 3.28
N ASP A 223 -0.37 -16.90 4.17
CA ASP A 223 -0.51 -18.35 3.97
C ASP A 223 -1.66 -18.73 3.02
N GLY A 224 -2.54 -17.77 2.68
CA GLY A 224 -3.70 -17.98 1.83
C GLY A 224 -4.87 -18.71 2.48
N SER A 225 -4.86 -18.92 3.80
CA SER A 225 -5.92 -19.62 4.54
C SER A 225 -7.12 -18.73 4.86
N MET A 226 -6.92 -17.42 4.93
CA MET A 226 -7.97 -16.44 5.22
C MET A 226 -8.17 -15.50 4.03
N THR A 227 -9.43 -15.15 3.80
CA THR A 227 -9.81 -14.15 2.80
C THR A 227 -10.72 -13.12 3.41
N GLY A 228 -10.66 -11.90 2.88
CA GLY A 228 -11.40 -10.76 3.37
C GLY A 228 -12.04 -9.99 2.22
N ILE A 229 -13.21 -9.43 2.47
CA ILE A 229 -13.84 -8.45 1.58
C ILE A 229 -14.53 -7.38 2.42
N SER A 230 -14.29 -6.11 2.08
CA SER A 230 -15.17 -5.00 2.49
C SER A 230 -16.03 -4.62 1.30
N TYR A 231 -17.33 -4.43 1.50
CA TYR A 231 -18.25 -4.12 0.42
C TYR A 231 -19.46 -3.31 0.90
N LEU A 232 -20.03 -2.50 0.01
CA LEU A 232 -21.22 -1.71 0.27
C LEU A 232 -22.48 -2.50 -0.11
N LYS A 233 -23.43 -2.60 0.81
CA LYS A 233 -24.76 -3.20 0.61
C LYS A 233 -25.79 -2.31 1.28
N GLU A 234 -26.81 -1.88 0.52
CA GLU A 234 -27.92 -1.07 1.05
C GLU A 234 -27.44 0.16 1.85
N TYR A 235 -26.45 0.88 1.30
CA TYR A 235 -25.82 2.08 1.88
C TYR A 235 -24.92 1.87 3.10
N PHE A 236 -24.78 0.64 3.59
CA PHE A 236 -23.87 0.32 4.70
C PHE A 236 -22.71 -0.55 4.23
N TYR A 237 -21.58 -0.39 4.88
CA TYR A 237 -20.42 -1.25 4.69
C TYR A 237 -20.58 -2.53 5.51
N TYR A 238 -20.17 -3.64 4.90
CA TYR A 238 -20.05 -4.94 5.52
C TYR A 238 -18.65 -5.46 5.29
N VAL A 239 -18.10 -6.14 6.29
CA VAL A 239 -16.83 -6.85 6.18
C VAL A 239 -17.12 -8.33 6.30
N ARG A 240 -16.65 -9.13 5.36
CA ARG A 240 -16.64 -10.58 5.50
C ARG A 240 -15.20 -11.07 5.62
N VAL A 241 -14.94 -11.82 6.68
CA VAL A 241 -13.69 -12.54 6.92
C VAL A 241 -14.00 -14.02 6.86
N CYS A 242 -13.47 -14.71 5.84
CA CYS A 242 -13.84 -16.08 5.51
C CYS A 242 -15.37 -16.22 5.38
N ASP A 243 -16.00 -16.99 6.26
CA ASP A 243 -17.45 -17.23 6.27
C ASP A 243 -18.22 -16.33 7.24
N THR A 244 -17.51 -15.48 8.01
CA THR A 244 -18.12 -14.61 9.02
C THR A 244 -18.32 -13.21 8.46
N GLU A 245 -19.55 -12.69 8.58
CA GLU A 245 -19.92 -11.35 8.15
C GLU A 245 -20.14 -10.42 9.35
N TYR A 246 -19.63 -9.18 9.21
CA TYR A 246 -19.68 -8.12 10.20
C TYR A 246 -20.32 -6.87 9.58
N GLY A 247 -21.07 -6.13 10.39
CA GLY A 247 -21.82 -4.95 9.97
C GLY A 247 -23.29 -5.03 10.38
N PRO A 248 -24.14 -4.07 9.94
CA PRO A 248 -23.80 -2.94 9.08
C PRO A 248 -22.93 -1.87 9.78
N TYR A 249 -22.09 -1.19 9.00
CA TYR A 249 -21.28 -0.05 9.44
C TYR A 249 -21.45 1.17 8.53
N GLU A 250 -21.22 2.37 9.06
CA GLU A 250 -21.20 3.61 8.26
C GLU A 250 -20.03 3.61 7.27
N PHE A 251 -18.90 3.05 7.70
CA PHE A 251 -17.71 2.78 6.90
C PHE A 251 -17.00 1.54 7.45
N ALA A 252 -16.34 0.75 6.59
CA ALA A 252 -15.42 -0.27 7.04
C ALA A 252 -14.29 -0.51 6.05
N SER A 253 -13.06 -0.60 6.55
CA SER A 253 -11.89 -0.96 5.75
C SER A 253 -11.90 -2.44 5.40
N VAL A 254 -11.24 -2.82 4.31
CA VAL A 254 -10.89 -4.23 4.06
C VAL A 254 -10.02 -4.78 5.21
N PRO A 255 -10.21 -6.04 5.65
CA PRO A 255 -9.44 -6.58 6.75
C PRO A 255 -7.99 -6.84 6.35
N VAL A 256 -7.07 -6.62 7.28
CA VAL A 256 -5.67 -7.05 7.19
C VAL A 256 -5.46 -8.30 8.03
N PHE A 257 -4.50 -9.12 7.66
CA PHE A 257 -4.21 -10.39 8.32
C PHE A 257 -2.84 -10.36 8.97
N GLY A 258 -2.74 -10.98 10.15
CA GLY A 258 -1.47 -11.26 10.81
C GLY A 258 -0.88 -12.59 10.35
N ASP A 259 0.30 -12.92 10.88
CA ASP A 259 0.98 -14.19 10.59
C ASP A 259 0.45 -15.34 11.46
N ALA A 260 -0.20 -15.03 12.59
CA ALA A 260 -0.80 -16.06 13.44
C ALA A 260 -2.14 -16.56 12.85
N PRO A 261 -2.45 -17.86 12.98
CA PRO A 261 -3.71 -18.41 12.49
C PRO A 261 -4.93 -17.68 13.07
N GLY A 262 -5.84 -17.23 12.20
CA GLY A 262 -7.05 -16.53 12.61
C GLY A 262 -6.84 -15.06 13.01
N GLU A 263 -5.63 -14.53 12.90
CA GLU A 263 -5.32 -13.15 13.23
C GLU A 263 -5.74 -12.20 12.10
N PHE A 264 -6.71 -11.35 12.38
CA PHE A 264 -7.16 -10.31 11.45
C PHE A 264 -7.52 -9.03 12.20
N ALA A 265 -7.47 -7.92 11.48
CA ALA A 265 -7.98 -6.65 11.96
C ALA A 265 -8.68 -5.85 10.87
N PHE A 266 -9.70 -5.07 11.24
CA PHE A 266 -10.26 -4.04 10.37
C PHE A 266 -10.77 -2.85 11.19
N CYS A 267 -10.74 -1.66 10.60
CA CYS A 267 -11.34 -0.47 11.16
C CYS A 267 -12.77 -0.31 10.62
N TYR A 268 -13.69 0.14 11.47
CA TYR A 268 -15.05 0.50 11.07
C TYR A 268 -15.52 1.74 11.81
N VAL A 269 -16.48 2.43 11.21
CA VAL A 269 -17.16 3.59 11.79
C VAL A 269 -18.59 3.19 12.15
N ASP A 270 -18.97 3.47 13.39
CA ASP A 270 -20.32 3.28 13.91
C ASP A 270 -20.71 4.51 14.74
N HIS A 271 -21.88 5.09 14.45
CA HIS A 271 -22.38 6.31 15.09
C HIS A 271 -21.34 7.46 15.11
N GLY A 272 -20.63 7.66 13.98
CA GLY A 272 -19.61 8.69 13.83
C GLY A 272 -18.29 8.47 14.59
N GLN A 273 -18.09 7.32 15.23
CA GLN A 273 -16.85 6.98 15.95
C GLN A 273 -16.13 5.80 15.30
N SER A 274 -14.79 5.83 15.33
CA SER A 274 -13.96 4.77 14.76
C SER A 274 -13.63 3.70 15.80
N TYR A 275 -13.67 2.45 15.36
CA TYR A 275 -13.33 1.26 16.15
C TYR A 275 -12.43 0.36 15.33
N ILE A 276 -11.55 -0.38 16.01
CA ILE A 276 -10.74 -1.44 15.40
C ILE A 276 -11.21 -2.78 15.95
N ARG A 277 -11.62 -3.69 15.08
CA ARG A 277 -11.86 -5.09 15.44
C ARG A 277 -10.58 -5.89 15.22
N THR A 278 -10.22 -6.73 16.19
CA THR A 278 -9.12 -7.72 16.09
C THR A 278 -9.64 -9.07 16.57
N GLY A 279 -10.04 -9.97 15.67
CA GLY A 279 -10.78 -11.16 16.07
C GLY A 279 -12.13 -10.82 16.73
N GLU A 280 -12.36 -11.38 17.93
CA GLU A 280 -13.55 -11.09 18.75
C GLU A 280 -13.46 -9.76 19.51
N ARG A 281 -12.26 -9.21 19.62
CA ARG A 281 -12.01 -8.00 20.39
C ARG A 281 -12.32 -6.75 19.58
N VAL A 282 -12.81 -5.73 20.27
CA VAL A 282 -13.02 -4.38 19.74
C VAL A 282 -12.22 -3.37 20.58
N ILE A 283 -11.53 -2.45 19.91
CA ILE A 283 -10.72 -1.37 20.48
C ILE A 283 -11.31 -0.04 20.02
N GLY A 284 -11.45 0.90 20.95
CA GLY A 284 -12.09 2.20 20.73
C GLY A 284 -13.08 2.54 21.85
N PRO A 285 -13.88 3.61 21.69
CA PRO A 285 -13.96 4.44 20.49
C PRO A 285 -12.81 5.46 20.34
N TYR A 286 -12.63 5.94 19.11
CA TYR A 286 -11.74 7.05 18.75
C TYR A 286 -12.45 8.02 17.79
N ASP A 287 -12.03 9.30 17.77
CA ASP A 287 -12.52 10.27 16.77
C ASP A 287 -12.21 9.76 15.36
N PHE A 288 -11.00 9.26 15.15
CA PHE A 288 -10.59 8.60 13.91
C PHE A 288 -9.47 7.58 14.18
N ALA A 289 -9.52 6.44 13.50
CA ALA A 289 -8.47 5.42 13.56
C ALA A 289 -8.15 4.89 12.16
N TYR A 290 -6.86 4.77 11.83
CA TYR A 290 -6.39 4.34 10.51
C TYR A 290 -4.99 3.73 10.56
N ASN A 291 -4.55 3.25 9.39
CA ASN A 291 -3.25 2.60 9.13
C ASN A 291 -2.78 1.70 10.28
N PHE A 292 -3.34 0.50 10.31
CA PHE A 292 -3.04 -0.53 11.29
C PHE A 292 -2.25 -1.68 10.64
N ALA A 293 -1.31 -2.24 11.39
CA ALA A 293 -0.40 -3.27 10.91
C ALA A 293 -0.10 -4.28 12.01
N PHE A 294 -0.03 -5.56 11.63
CA PHE A 294 0.60 -6.57 12.46
C PHE A 294 2.12 -6.40 12.40
N LEU A 295 2.75 -6.55 13.56
CA LEU A 295 4.19 -6.41 13.74
C LEU A 295 4.79 -7.78 14.08
N PRO A 296 6.01 -8.08 13.60
CA PRO A 296 6.72 -9.25 14.07
C PRO A 296 7.19 -9.02 15.52
N GLY A 297 6.71 -9.85 16.45
CA GLY A 297 7.12 -9.82 17.84
C GLY A 297 6.19 -9.03 18.75
N THR A 298 6.76 -8.36 19.75
CA THR A 298 6.01 -7.61 20.77
C THR A 298 6.42 -6.13 20.74
N PRO A 299 5.46 -5.19 20.65
CA PRO A 299 4.02 -5.41 20.47
C PRO A 299 3.69 -5.99 19.09
N SER A 300 2.64 -6.81 18.99
CA SER A 300 2.27 -7.53 17.75
C SER A 300 1.35 -6.73 16.81
N PHE A 301 0.92 -5.54 17.23
CA PHE A 301 -0.05 -4.74 16.48
C PHE A 301 0.17 -3.26 16.72
N ALA A 302 0.13 -2.47 15.64
CA ALA A 302 0.21 -1.02 15.71
C ALA A 302 -0.91 -0.37 14.90
N TYR A 303 -1.34 0.82 15.31
CA TYR A 303 -2.38 1.60 14.64
C TYR A 303 -2.26 3.09 14.98
N ILE A 304 -2.88 3.93 14.16
CA ILE A 304 -2.85 5.38 14.35
C ILE A 304 -4.24 5.84 14.78
N THR A 305 -4.29 6.70 15.79
CA THR A 305 -5.51 7.35 16.26
C THR A 305 -5.38 8.86 16.16
N GLN A 306 -6.49 9.54 15.90
CA GLN A 306 -6.58 10.99 15.94
C GLN A 306 -7.44 11.40 17.13
N SER A 307 -7.00 12.43 17.86
CA SER A 307 -7.76 13.04 18.95
C SER A 307 -7.37 14.51 19.08
N GLY A 308 -8.36 15.40 19.14
CA GLY A 308 -8.12 16.84 19.30
C GLY A 308 -7.19 17.45 18.22
N GLY A 309 -7.31 16.97 16.97
CA GLY A 309 -6.52 17.42 15.83
C GLY A 309 -5.07 16.92 15.80
N ASN A 310 -4.65 16.07 16.75
CA ASN A 310 -3.33 15.46 16.81
C ASN A 310 -3.41 13.96 16.54
N TYR A 311 -2.30 13.40 16.05
CA TYR A 311 -2.14 11.99 15.77
C TYR A 311 -1.31 11.29 16.85
N PHE A 312 -1.68 10.05 17.16
CA PHE A 312 -1.03 9.19 18.13
C PHE A 312 -0.80 7.82 17.51
N ILE A 313 0.43 7.34 17.56
CA ILE A 313 0.79 5.98 17.14
C ILE A 313 0.66 5.09 18.36
N ARG A 314 -0.16 4.05 18.27
CA ARG A 314 -0.38 3.08 19.34
C ARG A 314 0.34 1.79 19.00
N LEU A 315 1.18 1.33 19.92
CA LEU A 315 1.94 0.09 19.80
C LEU A 315 1.38 -0.88 20.85
N GLY A 316 0.52 -1.80 20.41
CA GLY A 316 -0.29 -2.61 21.31
C GLY A 316 -1.26 -1.77 22.16
N GLU A 317 -1.42 -2.16 23.42
CA GLU A 317 -2.37 -1.54 24.35
C GLU A 317 -1.80 -0.37 25.15
N ASN A 318 -0.53 -0.49 25.54
CA ASN A 318 0.04 0.31 26.61
C ASN A 318 0.92 1.45 26.09
N GLU A 319 1.43 1.32 24.88
CA GLU A 319 2.39 2.27 24.34
C GLU A 319 1.72 3.21 23.35
N VAL A 320 1.90 4.50 23.62
CA VAL A 320 1.34 5.58 22.80
C VAL A 320 2.45 6.60 22.55
N LEU A 321 2.75 6.83 21.27
CA LEU A 321 3.68 7.85 20.81
C LEU A 321 2.89 9.06 20.29
N GLY A 322 3.33 10.26 20.62
CA GLY A 322 2.69 11.53 20.22
C GLY A 322 2.56 12.50 21.40
N PRO A 323 1.84 13.61 21.23
CA PRO A 323 1.06 13.99 20.05
C PRO A 323 1.94 14.41 18.86
N TYR A 324 1.51 14.05 17.65
CA TYR A 324 2.12 14.50 16.39
C TYR A 324 1.12 15.30 15.54
N ARG A 325 1.63 16.18 14.67
CA ARG A 325 0.81 16.87 13.66
C ARG A 325 0.50 16.00 12.45
N TYR A 326 1.29 14.95 12.25
CA TYR A 326 1.10 13.90 11.25
C TYR A 326 1.76 12.63 11.76
N ALA A 327 1.20 11.47 11.49
CA ALA A 327 1.81 10.20 11.79
C ALA A 327 1.47 9.19 10.69
N ASP A 328 2.44 8.35 10.33
CA ASP A 328 2.26 7.22 9.42
C ASP A 328 3.19 6.09 9.84
N ILE A 329 2.79 4.85 9.61
CA ILE A 329 3.56 3.64 9.98
C ILE A 329 3.71 2.67 8.81
N ARG A 330 4.86 1.98 8.76
CA ARG A 330 5.14 0.90 7.79
C ARG A 330 5.93 -0.22 8.40
N VAL A 331 5.65 -1.45 7.97
CA VAL A 331 6.51 -2.60 8.25
C VAL A 331 7.31 -2.92 6.98
N ILE A 332 8.64 -2.82 7.05
CA ILE A 332 9.54 -3.13 5.94
C ILE A 332 10.61 -4.08 6.45
N GLY A 333 10.75 -5.24 5.80
CA GLY A 333 11.74 -6.25 6.21
C GLY A 333 11.60 -6.70 7.67
N GLY A 334 10.37 -6.71 8.19
CA GLY A 334 10.08 -7.05 9.58
C GLY A 334 10.43 -5.95 10.61
N LYS A 335 10.73 -4.73 10.17
CA LYS A 335 10.97 -3.59 11.05
C LYS A 335 9.89 -2.54 10.89
N LEU A 336 9.54 -1.89 12.00
CA LEU A 336 8.58 -0.79 11.99
C LEU A 336 9.29 0.53 11.70
N TYR A 337 8.84 1.22 10.66
CA TYR A 337 9.27 2.55 10.26
C TYR A 337 8.12 3.54 10.49
N LEU A 338 8.46 4.73 10.95
CA LEU A 338 7.52 5.81 11.25
C LEU A 338 7.85 7.04 10.41
N LEU A 339 6.80 7.71 9.93
CA LEU A 339 6.87 9.08 9.42
C LEU A 339 6.06 9.98 10.34
N ILE A 340 6.74 10.85 11.08
CA ILE A 340 6.09 11.74 12.05
C ILE A 340 6.33 13.21 11.69
N GLY A 341 5.25 14.00 11.73
CA GLY A 341 5.29 15.44 11.55
C GLY A 341 5.30 16.15 12.89
N ALA A 342 6.39 16.86 13.20
CA ALA A 342 6.53 17.66 14.42
C ALA A 342 7.31 18.94 14.15
N ASN A 343 6.94 20.05 14.81
CA ASN A 343 7.68 21.32 14.73
C ASN A 343 7.95 21.82 13.29
N GLY A 344 7.01 21.61 12.37
CA GLY A 344 7.15 22.00 10.96
C GLY A 344 8.13 21.16 10.14
N SER A 345 8.56 20.01 10.67
CA SER A 345 9.48 19.07 10.02
C SER A 345 8.88 17.68 10.01
N PHE A 346 9.36 16.85 9.08
CA PHE A 346 9.04 15.43 9.01
C PHE A 346 10.26 14.62 9.39
N TYR A 347 10.05 13.62 10.24
CA TYR A 347 11.09 12.73 10.74
C TYR A 347 10.79 11.31 10.27
N PHE A 348 11.82 10.67 9.75
CA PHE A 348 11.80 9.27 9.36
C PHE A 348 12.51 8.49 10.45
N CYS A 349 11.76 7.63 11.14
CA CYS A 349 12.27 6.88 12.27
C CYS A 349 12.20 5.39 12.00
N GLU A 350 13.22 4.66 12.42
CA GLU A 350 13.19 3.21 12.55
C GLU A 350 12.98 2.88 14.03
N MET A 351 12.10 1.92 14.30
CA MET A 351 11.95 1.33 15.62
C MET A 351 12.90 0.13 15.73
N GLU A 352 13.86 0.23 16.66
CA GLU A 352 14.83 -0.82 16.99
C GLU A 352 14.35 -1.69 18.16
#